data_AF-A0A512M826-F1
#
_entry.id   AF-A0A512M826-F1
#
_cell.length_a   1.000
_cell.length_b   1.000
_cell.length_c   1.000
_cell.angle_alpha   90.00
_cell.angle_beta   90.00
_cell.angle_gamma   90.00
#
_symmetry.space_group_name_H-M   'P 1'
#
loop_
_entity.id
_entity.type
_entity.pdbx_description
1 polymer ?
#
loop_
_entity_poly.entity_id
_entity_poly.type
_entity_poly.pdbx_seq_one_letter_code
_entity_poly.pdbx_strand_id
1 'polypeptide(L)'
;MGWLLVLIGAIASPMSLIAGANQLVGGYGSNTFELSGFILIILGPWICIGTGIGLIRRWRWAILVLYVMLLWLIVESVLAIVKGPQPERKYISESGVPTTVMASEVSSMEMPSAVVGGVLLLVFLSRRIRSEF
;
A
#
# COMPACT_ATOMS: atom_id res chain seq x y z
N MET A 1 14.57 12.45 -5.33
CA MET A 1 13.45 11.80 -4.61
C MET A 1 12.18 11.70 -5.43
N GLY A 2 11.62 12.81 -5.97
CA GLY A 2 10.37 12.73 -6.78
C GLY A 2 10.44 11.76 -7.98
N TRP A 3 11.58 11.70 -8.68
CA TRP A 3 11.82 10.73 -9.76
C TRP A 3 11.73 9.26 -9.32
N LEU A 4 12.11 8.93 -8.09
CA LEU A 4 11.98 7.55 -7.58
C LEU A 4 10.51 7.17 -7.39
N LEU A 5 9.68 8.08 -6.88
CA LEU A 5 8.24 7.84 -6.73
C LEU A 5 7.55 7.67 -8.09
N VAL A 6 7.99 8.43 -9.10
CA VAL A 6 7.52 8.29 -10.48
C VAL A 6 7.93 6.92 -11.04
N LEU A 7 9.17 6.48 -10.86
CA LEU A 7 9.63 5.17 -11.33
C LEU A 7 8.90 4.01 -10.64
N ILE A 8 8.77 4.06 -9.31
CA ILE A 8 8.05 3.04 -8.53
C ILE A 8 6.58 2.99 -8.97
N GLY A 9 5.92 4.14 -9.09
CA GLY A 9 4.54 4.23 -9.54
C GLY A 9 4.36 3.77 -10.99
N ALA A 10 5.31 4.04 -11.88
CA ALA A 10 5.29 3.60 -13.28
C ALA A 10 5.47 2.08 -13.43
N ILE A 11 6.27 1.45 -12.56
CA ILE A 11 6.41 -0.02 -12.54
C ILE A 11 5.17 -0.68 -11.94
N ALA A 12 4.58 -0.08 -10.90
CA ALA A 12 3.39 -0.60 -10.24
C ALA A 12 2.09 -0.37 -11.03
N SER A 13 2.06 0.61 -11.96
CA SER A 13 0.86 0.93 -12.73
C SER A 13 0.35 -0.21 -13.63
N PRO A 14 1.17 -0.96 -14.39
CA PRO A 14 0.67 -2.11 -15.15
C PRO A 14 0.11 -3.21 -14.25
N MET A 15 0.72 -3.46 -13.08
CA MET A 15 0.17 -4.41 -12.10
C MET A 15 -1.19 -3.95 -11.56
N SER A 16 -1.37 -2.64 -11.32
CA SER A 16 -2.64 -2.07 -10.87
C SER A 16 -3.77 -2.24 -11.88
N LEU A 17 -3.47 -2.10 -13.17
CA LEU A 17 -4.43 -2.26 -14.27
C LEU A 17 -4.88 -3.71 -14.39
N ILE A 18 -3.94 -4.66 -14.31
CA ILE A 18 -4.24 -6.09 -14.35
C ILE A 18 -5.10 -6.48 -13.14
N ALA A 19 -4.74 -6.02 -11.95
CA ALA A 19 -5.50 -6.30 -10.73
C ALA A 19 -6.92 -5.69 -10.80
N GLY A 20 -7.06 -4.46 -11.28
CA GLY A 20 -8.35 -3.81 -11.48
C GLY A 20 -9.23 -4.53 -12.51
N ALA A 21 -8.64 -4.96 -13.63
CA ALA A 21 -9.35 -5.74 -14.64
C ALA A 21 -9.85 -7.08 -14.09
N ASN A 22 -9.02 -7.78 -13.30
CA ASN A 22 -9.40 -9.07 -12.71
C ASN A 22 -10.55 -8.93 -11.69
N GLN A 23 -10.62 -7.79 -10.98
CA GLN A 23 -11.75 -7.51 -10.09
C GLN A 23 -13.04 -7.17 -10.84
N LEU A 24 -12.97 -6.44 -11.96
CA LEU A 24 -14.14 -6.14 -12.80
C LEU A 24 -14.73 -7.39 -13.46
N VAL A 25 -13.91 -8.41 -13.72
CA VAL A 25 -14.33 -9.68 -14.32
C VAL A 25 -14.96 -10.63 -13.28
N GLY A 26 -14.96 -10.30 -11.99
CA GLY A 26 -15.49 -11.17 -10.94
C GLY A 26 -14.60 -12.40 -10.69
N GLY A 27 -13.28 -12.25 -10.85
CA GLY A 27 -12.33 -13.34 -10.67
C GLY A 27 -12.51 -14.12 -9.36
N TYR A 28 -12.41 -15.44 -9.45
CA TYR A 28 -12.54 -16.39 -8.34
C TYR A 28 -11.61 -16.02 -7.18
N GLY A 29 -12.18 -15.61 -6.04
CA GLY A 29 -11.44 -15.19 -4.83
C GLY A 29 -11.90 -13.87 -4.20
N SER A 30 -12.82 -13.13 -4.85
CA SER A 30 -13.24 -11.76 -4.51
C SER A 30 -14.30 -11.62 -3.41
N ASN A 31 -14.59 -12.66 -2.61
CA ASN A 31 -15.64 -12.61 -1.58
C ASN A 31 -15.27 -11.81 -0.32
N THR A 32 -14.08 -11.23 -0.26
CA THR A 32 -13.73 -10.21 0.74
C THR A 32 -13.21 -8.97 0.01
N PHE A 33 -14.15 -8.16 -0.49
CA PHE A 33 -13.84 -6.82 -1.00
C PHE A 33 -13.40 -5.94 0.18
N GLU A 34 -12.15 -6.06 0.60
CA GLU A 34 -11.52 -5.06 1.45
C GLU A 34 -11.29 -3.81 0.58
N LEU A 35 -12.20 -2.85 0.73
CA LEU A 35 -12.21 -1.58 0.00
C LEU A 35 -10.84 -0.85 0.11
N SER A 36 -10.15 -1.03 1.24
CA SER A 36 -8.78 -0.57 1.46
C SER A 36 -7.79 -1.18 0.46
N GLY A 37 -7.80 -2.51 0.29
CA GLY A 37 -6.93 -3.23 -0.65
C GLY A 37 -7.18 -2.82 -2.11
N PHE A 38 -8.44 -2.60 -2.49
CA PHE A 38 -8.80 -2.11 -3.83
C PHE A 38 -8.22 -0.74 -4.12
N ILE A 39 -8.41 0.21 -3.20
CA ILE A 39 -7.91 1.58 -3.33
C ILE A 39 -6.38 1.58 -3.41
N LEU A 40 -5.70 0.77 -2.58
CA LEU A 40 -4.24 0.74 -2.53
C LEU A 40 -3.64 0.14 -3.81
N ILE A 41 -4.20 -0.97 -4.30
CA ILE A 41 -3.68 -1.65 -5.49
C ILE A 41 -3.96 -0.85 -6.75
N ILE A 42 -5.15 -0.26 -6.88
CA ILE A 42 -5.55 0.43 -8.11
C ILE A 42 -5.12 1.88 -8.09
N LEU A 43 -5.50 2.66 -7.07
CA LEU A 43 -5.24 4.10 -7.03
C LEU A 43 -3.84 4.42 -6.50
N GLY A 44 -3.26 3.57 -5.66
CA GLY A 44 -1.96 3.79 -5.04
C GLY A 44 -0.85 4.17 -6.03
N PRO A 45 -0.64 3.41 -7.12
CA PRO A 45 0.39 3.72 -8.12
C PRO A 45 0.19 5.08 -8.80
N TRP A 46 -1.05 5.45 -9.12
CA TRP A 46 -1.37 6.75 -9.73
C TRP A 46 -1.14 7.91 -8.77
N ILE A 47 -1.50 7.73 -7.49
CA ILE A 47 -1.24 8.70 -6.43
C ILE A 47 0.28 8.86 -6.24
N CYS A 48 1.06 7.77 -6.30
CA CYS A 48 2.53 7.81 -6.25
C CYS A 48 3.13 8.61 -7.41
N ILE A 49 2.64 8.41 -8.64
CA ILE A 49 3.09 9.18 -9.82
C ILE A 49 2.75 10.66 -9.64
N GLY A 50 1.50 10.98 -9.29
CA GLY A 50 1.05 12.36 -9.09
C GLY A 50 1.83 13.07 -7.99
N THR A 51 2.06 12.38 -6.87
CA THR A 51 2.88 12.87 -5.75
C THR A 51 4.33 13.07 -6.16
N GLY A 52 4.91 12.14 -6.93
CA GLY A 52 6.26 12.26 -7.48
C GLY A 52 6.44 13.48 -8.39
N ILE A 53 5.49 13.72 -9.31
CA ILE A 53 5.47 14.90 -10.18
C ILE A 53 5.31 16.18 -9.36
N GLY A 54 4.40 16.18 -8.39
CA GLY A 54 4.18 17.32 -7.49
C GLY A 54 5.42 17.66 -6.66
N LEU A 55 6.18 16.66 -6.21
CA LEU A 55 7.47 16.85 -5.54
C LEU A 55 8.54 17.43 -6.47
N ILE A 56 8.60 17.02 -7.73
CA ILE A 56 9.52 17.60 -8.73
C ILE A 56 9.17 19.08 -8.98
N ARG A 57 7.87 19.40 -9.04
CA ARG A 57 7.36 20.77 -9.23
C ARG A 57 7.29 21.61 -7.95
N ARG A 58 7.76 21.08 -6.82
CA ARG A 58 7.75 21.74 -5.51
C ARG A 58 6.37 22.20 -5.03
N TRP A 59 5.33 21.43 -5.32
CA TRP A 59 3.99 21.74 -4.85
C TRP A 59 3.80 21.36 -3.39
N ARG A 60 3.34 22.31 -2.57
CA ARG A 60 3.10 22.11 -1.12
C ARG A 60 2.09 20.98 -0.84
N TRP A 61 1.09 20.81 -1.71
CA TRP A 61 0.11 19.73 -1.60
C TRP A 61 0.74 18.33 -1.73
N ALA A 62 1.80 18.18 -2.54
CA ALA A 62 2.46 16.88 -2.73
C ALA A 62 3.17 16.39 -1.45
N ILE A 63 3.67 17.32 -0.65
CA ILE A 63 4.29 17.01 0.66
C ILE A 63 3.23 16.51 1.64
N LEU A 64 2.06 17.15 1.68
CA LEU A 64 0.95 16.70 2.53
C LEU A 64 0.50 15.30 2.13
N VAL A 65 0.31 15.04 0.83
CA VAL A 65 -0.06 13.71 0.33
C VAL A 65 1.00 12.67 0.69
N LEU A 66 2.29 12.99 0.53
CA LEU A 66 3.39 12.11 0.91
C LEU A 66 3.36 11.77 2.42
N TYR A 67 3.15 12.76 3.29
CA TYR A 67 3.04 12.52 4.73
C TYR A 67 1.86 11.63 5.08
N VAL A 68 0.71 11.86 4.46
CA VAL A 68 -0.49 11.02 4.68
C VAL A 68 -0.22 9.58 4.24
N MET A 69 0.41 9.36 3.09
CA MET A 69 0.75 8.01 2.63
C MET A 69 1.77 7.31 3.54
N LEU A 70 2.82 8.03 3.99
CA LEU A 70 3.83 7.46 4.89
C LEU A 70 3.24 7.14 6.27
N LEU A 71 2.41 8.02 6.84
CA LEU A 71 1.71 7.76 8.09
C LEU A 71 0.77 6.56 7.96
N TRP A 72 -0.01 6.51 6.89
CA TRP A 72 -0.90 5.39 6.61
C TRP A 72 -0.13 4.06 6.57
N LEU A 73 0.99 4.02 5.83
CA LEU A 73 1.84 2.83 5.73
C LEU A 73 2.40 2.39 7.09
N ILE A 74 2.86 3.34 7.91
CA ILE A 74 3.36 3.02 9.26
C ILE A 74 2.22 2.48 10.12
N VAL A 75 1.04 3.09 10.08
CA VAL A 75 -0.12 2.65 10.85
C VAL A 75 -0.56 1.25 10.43
N GLU A 76 -0.67 0.98 9.13
CA GLU A 76 -0.97 -0.35 8.58
C GLU A 76 0.04 -1.39 9.07
N SER A 77 1.35 -1.16 8.90
CA SER A 77 2.36 -2.12 9.32
C SER A 77 2.39 -2.32 10.84
N VAL A 78 2.19 -1.28 11.64
CA VAL A 78 2.06 -1.41 13.10
C VAL A 78 0.81 -2.21 13.46
N LEU A 79 -0.33 -1.94 12.82
CA LEU A 79 -1.57 -2.69 13.05
C LEU A 79 -1.43 -4.16 12.62
N ALA A 80 -0.73 -4.44 11.52
CA ALA A 80 -0.45 -5.81 11.08
C ALA A 80 0.42 -6.56 12.10
N ILE A 81 1.46 -5.91 12.64
CA ILE A 81 2.31 -6.47 13.69
C ILE A 81 1.52 -6.72 14.98
N VAL A 82 0.66 -5.77 15.38
CA VAL A 82 -0.15 -5.87 16.61
C VAL A 82 -1.26 -6.92 16.50
N LYS A 83 -1.90 -7.05 15.34
CA LYS A 83 -2.95 -8.06 15.11
C LYS A 83 -2.40 -9.49 15.15
N GLY A 84 -1.10 -9.66 14.89
CA GLY A 84 -0.44 -10.97 14.89
C GLY A 84 -0.91 -11.87 13.74
N PRO A 85 -0.41 -13.13 13.69
CA PRO A 85 -0.74 -14.07 12.62
C PRO A 85 -2.24 -14.39 12.61
N GLN A 86 -2.88 -14.34 11.44
CA GLN A 86 -4.28 -14.75 11.35
C GLN A 86 -4.38 -16.28 11.42
N PRO A 87 -5.17 -16.84 12.36
CA PRO A 87 -5.29 -18.29 12.50
C PRO A 87 -5.99 -18.90 11.30
N GLU A 88 -5.53 -20.09 10.90
CA GLU A 88 -6.11 -20.90 9.83
C GLU A 88 -7.60 -21.17 10.12
N ARG A 89 -8.50 -20.78 9.21
CA ARG A 89 -9.93 -21.09 9.32
C ARG A 89 -10.32 -22.11 8.27
N LYS A 90 -10.79 -23.25 8.73
CA LYS A 90 -11.44 -24.27 7.90
C LYS A 90 -12.94 -24.05 7.96
N TYR A 91 -13.55 -23.82 6.81
CA TYR A 91 -15.01 -23.82 6.69
C TYR A 91 -15.43 -24.60 5.46
N ILE A 92 -16.62 -25.15 5.50
CA ILE A 92 -17.22 -25.87 4.39
C ILE A 92 -17.95 -24.81 3.56
N SER A 93 -17.54 -24.64 2.30
CA SER A 93 -18.23 -23.73 1.39
C SER A 93 -19.64 -24.23 1.09
N GLU A 94 -20.55 -23.36 0.65
CA GLU A 94 -21.93 -23.76 0.26
C GLU A 94 -21.97 -24.84 -0.83
N SER A 95 -20.88 -25.02 -1.58
CA SER A 95 -20.69 -26.10 -2.55
C SER A 95 -20.31 -27.47 -1.95
N GLY A 96 -20.20 -27.58 -0.62
CA GLY A 96 -19.81 -28.81 0.07
C GLY A 96 -18.33 -29.16 -0.03
N VAL A 97 -17.52 -28.28 -0.63
CA VAL A 97 -16.07 -28.47 -0.76
C VAL A 97 -15.39 -27.94 0.51
N PRO A 98 -14.54 -28.73 1.18
CA PRO A 98 -13.78 -28.24 2.31
C PRO A 98 -12.80 -27.16 1.83
N THR A 99 -13.02 -25.92 2.22
CA THR A 99 -12.13 -24.79 1.91
C THR A 99 -11.27 -24.48 3.13
N THR A 100 -9.96 -24.62 2.94
CA THR A 100 -8.95 -24.24 3.94
C THR A 100 -8.43 -22.87 3.57
N VAL A 101 -8.75 -21.85 4.37
CA VAL A 101 -8.06 -20.56 4.26
C VAL A 101 -6.76 -20.71 5.03
N MET A 102 -5.66 -20.82 4.28
CA MET A 102 -4.32 -20.93 4.88
C MET A 102 -4.05 -19.73 5.78
N ALA A 103 -3.39 -19.99 6.92
CA ALA A 103 -2.95 -18.95 7.82
C ALA A 103 -2.11 -17.93 7.05
N SER A 104 -2.51 -16.65 7.09
CA SER A 104 -1.64 -15.59 6.62
C SER A 104 -0.69 -15.26 7.76
N GLU A 105 0.55 -15.71 7.62
CA GLU A 105 1.64 -15.25 8.48
C GLU A 105 1.81 -13.73 8.31
N VAL A 106 2.25 -13.06 9.36
CA VAL A 106 2.67 -11.66 9.25
C VAL A 106 3.82 -11.64 8.25
N SER A 107 3.62 -10.96 7.12
CA SER A 107 4.63 -10.88 6.06
C SER A 107 5.95 -10.41 6.65
N SER A 108 7.04 -11.11 6.34
CA SER A 108 8.39 -10.75 6.79
C SER A 108 8.83 -9.36 6.32
N MET A 109 8.05 -8.74 5.41
CA MET A 109 8.26 -7.38 4.93
C MET A 109 7.60 -6.27 5.77
N GLU A 110 6.71 -6.60 6.73
CA GLU A 110 6.00 -5.58 7.54
C GLU A 110 6.91 -4.77 8.48
N MET A 111 7.94 -5.40 9.07
CA MET A 111 8.92 -4.69 9.89
C MET A 111 9.83 -3.79 9.04
N PRO A 112 10.46 -4.29 7.96
CA PRO A 112 11.26 -3.46 7.07
C PRO A 112 10.49 -2.27 6.48
N SER A 113 9.24 -2.45 6.06
CA SER A 113 8.41 -1.37 5.52
C SER A 113 8.15 -0.27 6.55
N ALA A 114 7.82 -0.64 7.80
CA ALA A 114 7.61 0.30 8.89
C ALA A 114 8.89 1.11 9.21
N VAL A 115 10.05 0.44 9.26
CA VAL A 115 11.34 1.09 9.53
C VAL A 115 11.72 2.05 8.42
N VAL A 116 11.63 1.61 7.16
CA VAL A 116 11.93 2.46 5.99
C VAL A 116 10.96 3.65 5.91
N GLY A 117 9.67 3.41 6.14
CA GLY A 117 8.64 4.45 6.20
C GLY A 117 8.95 5.48 7.29
N GLY A 118 9.29 5.04 8.49
CA GLY A 118 9.64 5.91 9.61
C GLY A 118 10.89 6.76 9.35
N VAL A 119 11.94 6.17 8.79
CA VAL A 119 13.17 6.89 8.42
C VAL A 119 12.88 7.93 7.35
N LEU A 120 12.12 7.59 6.30
CA LEU A 120 11.73 8.54 5.27
C LEU A 120 10.93 9.70 5.86
N LEU A 121 9.98 9.42 6.76
CA LEU A 121 9.17 10.44 7.42
C LEU A 121 10.04 11.43 8.20
N LEU A 122 11.02 10.95 8.98
CA LEU A 122 11.98 11.79 9.70
C LEU A 122 12.87 12.62 8.77
N VAL A 123 13.34 12.02 7.67
CA VAL A 123 14.14 12.72 6.66
C VAL A 123 13.35 13.86 6.03
N PHE A 124 12.09 13.62 5.65
CA PHE A 124 11.20 14.65 5.09
C PHE A 124 10.78 15.70 6.14
N LEU A 125 10.72 15.34 7.42
CA LEU A 125 10.47 16.28 8.51
C LEU A 125 11.66 17.21 8.77
N SER A 126 12.86 16.84 8.33
CA SER A 126 14.07 17.61 8.59
C SER A 126 13.98 19.03 8.01
N ARG A 127 14.50 20.01 8.78
CA ARG A 127 14.48 21.44 8.39
C ARG A 127 15.12 21.68 7.02
N ARG A 128 16.10 20.86 6.64
CA ARG A 128 16.84 20.97 5.39
C ARG A 128 15.96 20.73 4.17
N ILE A 129 15.06 19.76 4.23
CA ILE A 129 14.12 19.48 3.13
C ILE A 129 12.96 20.47 3.18
N ARG A 130 12.45 20.81 4.37
CA ARG A 130 11.38 21.81 4.50
C ARG A 130 11.76 23.20 3.98
N SER A 131 13.04 23.59 4.00
CA SER A 131 13.48 24.88 3.45
C SER A 131 13.52 24.94 1.92
N GLU A 132 13.40 23.81 1.22
CA GLU A 132 13.46 23.76 -0.25
C GLU A 132 12.08 23.92 -0.93
N PHE A 133 10.99 23.94 -0.15
CA PHE A 133 9.58 23.97 -0.58
C PHE A 133 8.78 25.09 0.12
#